data_AF-A0A975HT47-F1
#
_entry.id   AF-A0A975HT47-F1
#
_cell.length_a   1.000
_cell.length_b   1.000
_cell.length_c   1.000
_cell.angle_alpha   90.00
_cell.angle_beta   90.00
_cell.angle_gamma   90.00
#
_symmetry.space_group_name_H-M   'P 1'
#
loop_
_entity.id
_entity.type
_entity.pdbx_description
1 polymer ?
#
loop_
_entity_poly.entity_id
_entity_poly.type
_entity_poly.pdbx_seq_one_letter_code
_entity_poly.pdbx_strand_id
1 'polypeptide(L)'
;MIPRGTPLLLLTMGLTLSGCANVSLTPWPPEGTGGLAERRPSTDARIDALQQRLFRLAERNARYYAAAAFQDAELMMIQVRRLSEGGFPEDAEIEIAKLKQQLNKVEREVAEATTSRKGP
;
A
#
# COMPACT_ATOMS: atom_id res chain seq x y z
N MET A 1 16.20 43.56 -40.79
CA MET A 1 15.80 44.16 -39.49
C MET A 1 15.45 43.04 -38.53
N ILE A 2 16.29 42.75 -37.55
CA ILE A 2 16.01 41.74 -36.51
C ILE A 2 15.20 42.44 -35.41
N PRO A 3 14.02 41.92 -35.01
CA PRO A 3 13.21 42.57 -33.98
C PRO A 3 13.98 42.58 -32.65
N ARG A 4 14.21 43.76 -32.08
CA ARG A 4 15.00 43.97 -30.84
C ARG A 4 14.38 43.36 -29.56
N GLY A 5 13.23 42.68 -29.65
CA GLY A 5 12.50 42.10 -28.52
C GLY A 5 12.62 40.58 -28.34
N THR A 6 13.21 39.86 -29.30
CA THR A 6 13.32 38.39 -29.25
C THR A 6 14.23 37.80 -28.17
N PRO A 7 15.37 38.40 -27.75
CA PRO A 7 16.28 37.71 -26.83
C PRO A 7 15.72 37.63 -25.40
N LEU A 8 15.00 38.66 -24.94
CA LEU A 8 14.40 38.67 -23.60
C LEU A 8 13.29 37.63 -23.48
N LEU A 9 12.46 37.51 -24.53
CA LEU A 9 11.32 36.59 -24.55
C LEU A 9 11.78 35.12 -24.57
N LEU A 10 12.86 34.83 -25.31
CA LEU A 10 13.52 33.52 -25.31
C LEU A 10 14.15 33.19 -23.94
N LEU A 11 14.76 34.17 -23.27
CA LEU A 11 15.35 34.00 -21.95
C LEU A 11 14.29 33.72 -20.89
N THR A 12 13.16 34.43 -20.93
CA THR A 12 12.04 34.19 -20.02
C THR A 12 11.36 32.84 -20.28
N MET A 13 11.22 32.42 -21.54
CA MET A 13 10.70 31.08 -21.87
C MET A 13 11.66 29.97 -21.41
N GLY A 14 12.96 30.16 -21.55
CA GLY A 14 13.96 29.20 -21.08
C GLY A 14 13.92 29.02 -19.56
N LEU A 15 13.76 30.11 -18.82
CA LEU A 15 13.66 30.09 -17.35
C LEU A 15 12.37 29.43 -16.85
N THR A 16 11.23 29.65 -17.52
CA THR A 16 9.96 29.02 -17.13
C THR A 16 9.92 27.52 -17.44
N LEU A 17 10.48 27.08 -18.58
CA LEU A 17 10.60 25.65 -18.87
C LEU A 17 11.58 24.93 -17.93
N SER A 18 12.67 25.58 -17.53
CA SER A 18 13.64 25.01 -16.58
C SER A 18 13.05 24.86 -15.17
N GLY A 19 12.14 25.75 -14.76
CA GLY A 19 11.42 25.63 -13.49
C GLY A 19 10.48 24.42 -13.44
N CYS A 20 9.79 24.10 -14.53
CA CYS A 20 8.87 22.96 -14.59
C CYS A 20 9.58 21.60 -14.59
N ALA A 21 10.79 21.51 -15.16
CA ALA A 21 11.55 20.26 -15.20
C ALA A 21 12.09 19.83 -13.83
N ASN A 22 12.29 20.76 -12.89
CA ASN A 22 12.83 20.47 -11.56
C ASN A 22 11.77 20.14 -10.49
N VAL A 23 10.47 20.29 -10.79
CA VAL A 23 9.41 20.00 -9.82
C VAL A 23 9.08 18.50 -9.73
N SER A 24 9.53 17.66 -10.66
CA SER A 24 9.29 16.20 -10.63
C SER A 24 10.49 15.36 -10.18
N LEU A 25 11.33 15.86 -9.27
CA LEU A 25 12.43 15.10 -8.67
C LEU A 25 11.99 14.17 -7.53
N THR A 26 10.69 13.94 -7.35
CA THR A 26 10.24 12.79 -6.56
C THR A 26 10.46 11.53 -7.40
N PRO A 27 11.43 10.65 -7.04
CA PRO A 27 11.58 9.39 -7.74
C PRO A 27 10.25 8.66 -7.71
N TRP A 28 9.75 8.29 -8.90
CA TRP A 28 8.59 7.42 -9.00
C TRP A 28 8.89 6.17 -8.18
N PRO A 29 8.02 5.78 -7.24
CA PRO A 29 8.31 4.66 -6.37
C PRO A 29 8.50 3.37 -7.18
N PRO A 30 9.38 2.46 -6.74
CA PRO A 30 9.43 1.13 -7.33
C PRO A 30 8.04 0.51 -7.24
N GLU A 31 7.64 -0.16 -8.32
CA GLU A 31 6.28 -0.66 -8.56
C GLU A 31 5.60 -1.16 -7.27
N GLY A 32 4.47 -0.54 -6.92
CA GLY A 32 3.64 -0.95 -5.78
C GLY A 32 4.02 -0.43 -4.39
N THR A 33 4.88 0.61 -4.26
CA THR A 33 5.31 1.14 -2.94
C THR A 33 5.34 2.67 -2.77
N GLY A 34 4.52 3.44 -3.48
CA GLY A 34 4.55 4.89 -3.22
C GLY A 34 3.42 5.75 -3.75
N GLY A 35 2.19 5.29 -3.62
CA GLY A 35 1.15 6.28 -3.37
C GLY A 35 1.42 6.96 -2.02
N LEU A 36 1.26 8.28 -1.92
CA LEU A 36 1.12 9.00 -0.62
C LEU A 36 0.09 8.30 0.30
N ALA A 37 -0.89 7.66 -0.34
CA ALA A 37 -1.80 6.63 0.15
C ALA A 37 -1.14 5.56 1.04
N GLU A 38 -0.16 4.82 0.52
CA GLU A 38 0.42 3.65 1.19
C GLU A 38 1.25 4.02 2.44
N ARG A 39 1.72 5.27 2.54
CA ARG A 39 2.53 5.76 3.67
C ARG A 39 1.71 6.40 4.78
N ARG A 40 0.43 6.72 4.55
CA ARG A 40 -0.43 7.28 5.61
C ARG A 40 -1.00 6.16 6.47
N PRO A 41 -1.08 6.35 7.80
CA PRO A 41 -2.00 5.56 8.61
C PRO A 41 -3.41 5.75 8.04
N SER A 42 -4.18 4.66 7.94
CA SER A 42 -5.50 4.74 7.34
C SER A 42 -6.36 5.70 8.19
N THR A 43 -7.23 6.49 7.56
CA THR A 43 -8.22 7.26 8.31
C THR A 43 -9.25 6.35 9.01
N ASP A 44 -9.35 5.08 8.61
CA ASP A 44 -10.25 4.10 9.21
C ASP A 44 -9.53 3.23 10.26
N ALA A 45 -9.88 3.43 11.53
CA ALA A 45 -9.35 2.66 12.65
C ALA A 45 -9.55 1.14 12.52
N ARG A 46 -10.55 0.68 11.77
CA ARG A 46 -10.79 -0.74 11.54
C ARG A 46 -9.72 -1.36 10.65
N ILE A 47 -9.25 -0.62 9.66
CA ILE A 47 -8.18 -1.05 8.75
C ILE A 47 -6.88 -1.17 9.55
N ASP A 48 -6.58 -0.19 10.42
CA ASP A 48 -5.42 -0.25 11.30
C ASP A 48 -5.47 -1.45 12.26
N ALA A 49 -6.65 -1.78 12.80
CA ALA A 49 -6.82 -2.96 13.65
C ALA A 49 -6.55 -4.28 12.89
N LEU A 50 -6.99 -4.37 11.62
CA LEU A 50 -6.72 -5.52 10.77
C LEU A 50 -5.23 -5.64 10.43
N GLN A 51 -4.56 -4.51 10.19
CA GLN A 51 -3.13 -4.49 9.96
C GLN A 51 -2.35 -4.95 11.21
N GLN A 52 -2.72 -4.45 12.38
CA GLN A 52 -2.12 -4.91 13.64
C GLN A 52 -2.32 -6.40 13.85
N ARG A 53 -3.50 -6.93 13.51
CA ARG A 53 -3.75 -8.38 13.55
C ARG A 53 -2.84 -9.15 12.60
N LEU A 54 -2.63 -8.66 11.39
CA LEU A 54 -1.72 -9.25 10.42
C LEU A 54 -0.27 -9.25 10.93
N PHE A 55 0.19 -8.16 11.56
CA PHE A 55 1.52 -8.10 12.18
C PHE A 55 1.69 -9.11 13.31
N ARG A 56 0.70 -9.27 14.20
CA ARG A 56 0.74 -10.30 15.25
C ARG A 56 0.83 -11.72 14.68
N LEU A 57 0.21 -11.98 13.53
CA LEU A 57 0.34 -13.27 12.86
C LEU A 57 1.73 -13.48 12.26
N ALA A 58 2.33 -12.43 11.70
CA ALA A 58 3.71 -12.47 11.25
C ALA A 58 4.69 -12.81 12.39
N GLU A 59 4.51 -12.19 13.57
CA GLU A 59 5.29 -12.48 14.79
C GLU A 59 5.15 -13.93 15.25
N ARG A 60 3.99 -14.54 15.01
CA ARG A 60 3.72 -15.98 15.28
C ARG A 60 4.26 -16.90 14.17
N ASN A 61 5.15 -16.41 13.32
CA ASN A 61 5.73 -17.13 12.18
C ASN A 61 4.69 -17.60 11.13
N ALA A 62 3.60 -16.85 10.93
CA ALA A 62 2.62 -17.17 9.88
C ALA A 62 3.26 -17.22 8.47
N ARG A 63 4.30 -16.41 8.23
CA ARG A 63 5.09 -16.44 6.98
C ARG A 63 5.73 -17.80 6.68
N TYR A 64 5.98 -18.60 7.71
CA TYR A 64 6.55 -19.94 7.58
C TYR A 64 5.46 -21.02 7.57
N TYR A 65 4.51 -20.96 8.50
CA TYR A 65 3.50 -22.02 8.68
C TYR A 65 2.31 -21.92 7.72
N ALA A 66 1.98 -20.72 7.26
CA ALA A 66 0.82 -20.42 6.43
C ALA A 66 1.21 -19.45 5.30
N ALA A 67 2.37 -19.68 4.67
CA ALA A 67 3.01 -18.72 3.76
C ALA A 67 2.08 -18.21 2.65
N ALA A 68 1.37 -19.11 1.97
CA ALA A 68 0.45 -18.77 0.89
C ALA A 68 -0.74 -17.94 1.40
N ALA A 69 -1.42 -18.42 2.44
CA ALA A 69 -2.60 -17.74 2.98
C ALA A 69 -2.24 -16.37 3.58
N PHE A 70 -1.06 -16.25 4.18
CA PHE A 70 -0.53 -15.01 4.72
C PHE A 70 -0.18 -14.01 3.60
N GLN A 71 0.45 -14.45 2.52
CA GLN A 71 0.73 -13.60 1.36
C GLN A 71 -0.56 -13.06 0.72
N ASP A 72 -1.59 -13.91 0.59
CA ASP A 72 -2.90 -13.48 0.10
C ASP A 72 -3.51 -12.41 1.01
N ALA A 73 -3.39 -12.57 2.33
CA ALA A 73 -3.87 -11.57 3.29
C ALA A 73 -3.12 -10.23 3.19
N GLU A 74 -1.80 -10.25 2.95
CA GLU A 74 -1.01 -9.03 2.71
C GLU A 74 -1.48 -8.30 1.43
N LEU A 75 -1.76 -9.03 0.35
CA LEU A 75 -2.28 -8.45 -0.89
C LEU A 75 -3.69 -7.86 -0.71
N MET A 76 -4.58 -8.58 -0.02
CA MET A 76 -5.93 -8.10 0.30
C MET A 76 -5.87 -6.83 1.17
N MET A 77 -4.93 -6.75 2.12
CA MET A 77 -4.74 -5.56 2.94
C MET A 77 -4.38 -4.31 2.12
N ILE A 78 -3.54 -4.47 1.09
CA ILE A 78 -3.20 -3.39 0.15
C ILE A 78 -4.44 -2.96 -0.63
N GLN A 79 -5.24 -3.91 -1.11
CA GLN A 79 -6.46 -3.63 -1.85
C GLN A 79 -7.50 -2.87 -0.99
N VAL A 80 -7.72 -3.30 0.25
CA VAL A 80 -8.62 -2.63 1.20
C VAL A 80 -8.21 -1.18 1.41
N ARG A 81 -6.91 -0.91 1.61
CA ARG A 81 -6.39 0.46 1.75
C ARG A 81 -6.66 1.30 0.50
N ARG A 82 -6.39 0.74 -0.68
CA ARG A 82 -6.62 1.43 -1.96
C ARG A 82 -8.10 1.78 -2.16
N LEU A 83 -9.02 0.87 -1.84
CA LEU A 83 -10.46 1.13 -1.97
C LEU A 83 -10.96 2.17 -0.96
N SER A 84 -10.50 2.06 0.29
CA SER A 84 -10.84 3.00 1.36
C SER A 84 -10.38 4.43 1.04
N GLU A 85 -9.12 4.58 0.61
CA GLU A 85 -8.55 5.89 0.28
C GLU A 85 -8.99 6.39 -1.11
N GLY A 86 -9.38 5.48 -2.00
CA GLY A 86 -9.96 5.79 -3.30
C GLY A 86 -11.39 6.30 -3.25
N GLY A 87 -12.03 6.33 -2.08
CA GLY A 87 -13.40 6.83 -1.91
C GLY A 87 -14.48 5.81 -2.31
N PHE A 88 -14.18 4.51 -2.28
CA PHE A 88 -15.11 3.42 -2.55
C PHE A 88 -15.43 2.64 -1.26
N PRO A 89 -16.20 3.23 -0.31
CA PRO A 89 -16.39 2.63 1.01
C PRO A 89 -17.20 1.33 0.97
N GLU A 90 -18.18 1.20 0.07
CA GLU A 90 -19.01 -0.02 -0.05
C GLU A 90 -18.18 -1.23 -0.49
N ASP A 91 -17.33 -1.04 -1.51
CA ASP A 91 -16.40 -2.09 -1.97
C ASP A 91 -15.34 -2.40 -0.90
N ALA A 92 -14.87 -1.37 -0.18
CA ALA A 92 -13.93 -1.55 0.91
C ALA A 92 -14.53 -2.42 2.04
N GLU A 93 -15.81 -2.28 2.39
CA GLU A 93 -16.47 -3.13 3.40
C GLU A 93 -16.51 -4.60 2.97
N ILE A 94 -16.80 -4.86 1.69
CA ILE A 94 -16.81 -6.22 1.14
C ILE A 94 -15.42 -6.84 1.23
N GLU A 95 -14.38 -6.10 0.84
CA GLU A 95 -13.00 -6.57 0.93
C GLU A 95 -12.51 -6.70 2.38
N ILE A 96 -12.96 -5.84 3.29
CA ILE A 96 -12.72 -5.98 4.74
C ILE A 96 -13.32 -7.30 5.26
N ALA A 97 -14.53 -7.65 4.84
CA ALA A 97 -15.16 -8.91 5.24
C ALA A 97 -14.38 -10.12 4.73
N LYS A 98 -13.92 -10.09 3.47
CA LYS A 98 -13.07 -11.15 2.89
C LYS A 98 -11.72 -11.25 3.60
N LEU A 99 -11.07 -10.12 3.86
CA LEU A 99 -9.81 -10.07 4.60
C LEU A 99 -9.95 -10.68 6.00
N LYS A 100 -11.05 -10.38 6.72
CA LYS A 100 -11.32 -10.99 8.02
C LYS A 100 -11.40 -12.52 7.94
N GLN A 101 -12.08 -13.05 6.92
CA GLN A 101 -12.17 -14.49 6.69
C GLN A 101 -10.79 -15.11 6.39
N GLN A 102 -9.99 -14.44 5.54
CA GLN A 102 -8.64 -14.90 5.21
C GLN A 102 -7.71 -14.89 6.44
N LEU A 103 -7.78 -13.86 7.29
CA LEU A 103 -7.00 -13.81 8.54
C LEU A 103 -7.40 -14.94 9.51
N ASN A 104 -8.69 -15.28 9.60
CA ASN A 104 -9.15 -16.43 10.39
C ASN A 104 -8.58 -17.75 9.84
N LYS A 105 -8.49 -17.89 8.51
CA LYS A 105 -7.87 -19.05 7.87
C LYS A 105 -6.38 -19.15 8.21
N VAL A 106 -5.63 -18.05 8.12
CA VAL A 106 -4.21 -17.99 8.52
C VAL A 106 -4.04 -18.38 9.99
N GLU A 107 -4.88 -17.85 10.88
CA GLU A 107 -4.86 -18.20 12.30
C GLU A 107 -5.03 -19.69 12.55
N ARG A 108 -5.98 -20.32 11.84
CA ARG A 108 -6.22 -21.75 11.95
C ARG A 108 -5.02 -22.57 11.47
N GLU A 109 -4.47 -22.25 10.30
CA GLU A 109 -3.30 -22.96 9.75
C GLU A 109 -2.07 -22.83 10.66
N VAL A 110 -1.83 -21.63 11.22
CA VAL A 110 -0.76 -21.41 12.21
C VAL A 110 -1.00 -22.25 13.46
N ALA A 111 -2.22 -22.27 13.98
CA ALA A 111 -2.56 -23.05 15.17
C ALA A 111 -2.33 -24.56 14.94
N GLU A 112 -2.86 -25.10 13.84
CA GLU A 112 -2.72 -26.51 13.44
C GLU A 112 -1.24 -26.92 13.31
N ALA A 113 -0.41 -26.08 12.67
CA ALA A 113 1.02 -26.32 12.52
C ALA A 113 1.75 -26.32 13.88
N THR A 114 1.42 -25.40 14.78
CA THR A 114 2.01 -25.36 16.13
C THR A 114 1.58 -26.55 17.00
N THR A 115 0.33 -27.01 16.90
CA THR A 115 -0.13 -28.19 17.63
C THR A 115 0.48 -29.49 17.10
N SER A 116 0.62 -29.62 15.77
CA SER A 116 1.24 -30.78 15.14
C SER A 116 2.70 -30.95 15.56
N ARG A 117 3.45 -29.83 15.68
CA ARG A 117 4.84 -29.84 16.19
C ARG A 117 4.97 -30.22 17.66
N LYS A 118 3.88 -30.16 18.43
CA LYS A 118 3.83 -30.40 19.88
C LYS A 118 3.24 -31.77 20.26
N GLY A 119 3.05 -32.66 19.27
CA GLY A 119 2.63 -34.06 19.50
C GLY A 119 3.67 -34.85 20.31
N PRO A 120 3.23 -35.92 21.02
CA PRO A 120 3.73 -36.42 22.31
C PRO A 120 5.22 -36.78 22.39
#